data_AF-A0A6V8R7W7-F1
#
_entry.id   AF-A0A6V8R7W7-F1
#
_cell.length_a   1.000
_cell.length_b   1.000
_cell.length_c   1.000
_cell.angle_alpha   90.00
_cell.angle_beta   90.00
_cell.angle_gamma   90.00
#
_symmetry.space_group_name_H-M   'P 1'
#
loop_
_entity.id
_entity.type
_entity.pdbx_description
1 polymer ?
#
loop_
_entity_poly.entity_id
_entity_poly.type
_entity_poly.pdbx_seq_one_letter_code
_entity_poly.pdbx_strand_id
1 'polypeptide(L)'
;MPLEHQATPAMSVSPEERERIWEDIWNKKSGFSYMYGVFGDIHSSEEANKELCKFFNKKIAQIVEDPEKVKKLTPNELYGKRPVTLSNYYETFNKKNVDIVNYQHTPFVEVTENGIRTTEKLHELDVIILATGFEVVDGSYATIDISGRNETLSQQWARDGVSSYLSIGDTGFPNMFFIAGPQSPLGNMPPMIETQGTFISGMIAKAEKLKKENGGKPVLIEADADAKKGWMDLCRQIANGSLFRNVKSYIFGNNGPRGQDNPGIFWLAGYTNYRKAVLEAAEKDYAGFKFSS
;
A
#
# COMPACT_ATOMS: atom_id res chain seq x y z
N MET A 1 9.86 -7.47 18.07
CA MET A 1 10.85 -6.37 18.06
C MET A 1 10.16 -5.18 17.42
N PRO A 2 10.04 -4.02 18.09
CA PRO A 2 9.48 -2.85 17.44
C PRO A 2 10.37 -2.52 16.25
N LEU A 3 9.77 -2.29 15.07
CA LEU A 3 10.47 -1.73 13.92
C LEU A 3 10.77 -0.27 14.26
N GLU A 4 11.76 -0.05 15.14
CA GLU A 4 12.42 1.24 15.23
C GLU A 4 13.10 1.47 13.88
N HIS A 5 12.75 2.56 13.21
CA HIS A 5 13.46 3.03 12.03
C HIS A 5 14.91 3.28 12.42
N GLN A 6 15.77 2.28 12.24
CA GLN A 6 17.20 2.47 12.36
C GLN A 6 17.65 3.27 11.14
N ALA A 7 18.24 4.43 11.41
CA ALA A 7 18.69 5.38 10.40
C ALA A 7 19.98 4.95 9.68
N THR A 8 20.40 3.68 9.83
CA THR A 8 21.64 3.17 9.24
C THR A 8 21.48 3.09 7.72
N PRO A 9 22.27 3.82 6.92
CA PRO A 9 22.26 3.65 5.47
C PRO A 9 22.86 2.29 5.10
N ALA A 10 22.29 1.59 4.12
CA ALA A 10 22.76 0.26 3.73
C ALA A 10 24.23 0.26 3.26
N MET A 11 24.69 1.38 2.71
CA MET A 11 26.06 1.53 2.22
C MET A 11 27.06 1.96 3.30
N SER A 12 26.61 2.24 4.53
CA SER A 12 27.52 2.67 5.61
C SER A 12 28.17 1.51 6.38
N VAL A 13 27.81 0.27 6.07
CA VAL A 13 28.39 -0.95 6.64
C VAL A 13 29.16 -1.74 5.58
N SER A 14 30.00 -2.68 5.98
CA SER A 14 30.73 -3.51 5.02
C SER A 14 29.78 -4.42 4.23
N PRO A 15 30.15 -4.85 3.01
CA PRO A 15 29.37 -5.81 2.24
C PRO A 15 29.05 -7.10 3.02
N GLU A 16 30.01 -7.60 3.82
CA GLU A 16 29.87 -8.81 4.64
C GLU A 16 28.84 -8.63 5.75
N GLU A 17 28.86 -7.47 6.43
CA GLU A 17 27.90 -7.17 7.49
C GLU A 17 26.48 -6.99 6.94
N ARG A 18 26.36 -6.34 5.78
CA ARG A 18 25.08 -6.19 5.08
C ARG A 18 24.50 -7.54 4.65
N GLU A 19 25.32 -8.41 4.07
CA GLU A 19 24.92 -9.79 3.74
C GLU A 19 24.46 -10.54 4.98
N ARG A 20 25.21 -10.45 6.09
CA ARG A 20 24.86 -11.10 7.38
C ARG A 20 23.50 -10.62 7.91
N ILE A 21 23.24 -9.31 7.86
CA ILE A 21 21.96 -8.72 8.28
C ILE A 21 20.81 -9.23 7.40
N TRP A 22 20.99 -9.22 6.08
CA TRP A 22 19.96 -9.70 5.15
C TRP A 22 19.72 -11.21 5.27
N GLU A 23 20.74 -11.99 5.57
CA GLU A 23 20.62 -13.42 5.87
C GLU A 23 19.80 -13.67 7.14
N ASP A 24 20.04 -12.91 8.20
CA ASP A 24 19.26 -12.99 9.43
C ASP A 24 17.77 -12.65 9.19
N ILE A 25 17.49 -11.61 8.39
CA ILE A 25 16.11 -11.27 7.99
C ILE A 25 15.49 -12.37 7.14
N TRP A 26 16.25 -12.96 6.21
CA TRP A 26 15.80 -14.05 5.34
C TRP A 26 15.34 -15.24 6.17
N ASN A 27 16.17 -15.66 7.13
CA ASN A 27 15.90 -16.79 8.01
C ASN A 27 14.73 -16.56 8.96
N LYS A 28 14.49 -15.30 9.36
CA LYS A 28 13.31 -14.90 10.15
C LYS A 28 12.02 -14.82 9.33
N LYS A 29 12.08 -14.91 7.99
CA LYS A 29 10.93 -14.82 7.09
C LYS A 29 10.11 -13.54 7.34
N SER A 30 10.78 -12.39 7.35
CA SER A 30 10.13 -11.09 7.59
C SER A 30 10.34 -10.13 6.41
N GLY A 31 9.40 -10.11 5.47
CA GLY A 31 9.47 -9.22 4.30
C GLY A 31 9.48 -7.74 4.68
N PHE A 32 8.66 -7.32 5.65
CA PHE A 32 8.63 -5.93 6.10
C PHE A 32 9.92 -5.49 6.80
N SER A 33 10.74 -6.42 7.32
CA SER A 33 12.05 -6.07 7.90
C SER A 33 13.08 -5.67 6.84
N TYR A 34 12.95 -6.10 5.58
CA TYR A 34 13.76 -5.54 4.50
C TYR A 34 13.35 -4.11 4.15
N MET A 35 12.07 -3.78 4.36
CA MET A 35 11.51 -2.48 3.99
C MET A 35 11.66 -1.42 5.07
N TYR A 36 11.49 -1.79 6.34
CA TYR A 36 11.47 -0.88 7.50
C TYR A 36 12.35 -1.34 8.67
N GLY A 37 13.20 -2.34 8.48
CA GLY A 37 14.05 -2.89 9.54
C GLY A 37 15.34 -2.11 9.72
N VAL A 38 16.47 -2.77 9.48
CA VAL A 38 17.81 -2.29 9.89
C VAL A 38 18.31 -1.13 9.03
N PHE A 39 18.06 -1.17 7.72
CA PHE A 39 18.50 -0.11 6.82
C PHE A 39 17.36 0.86 6.50
N GLY A 40 17.60 2.14 6.74
CA GLY A 40 16.59 3.20 6.62
C GLY A 40 16.39 3.77 5.22
N ASP A 41 17.26 3.40 4.27
CA ASP A 41 17.38 4.05 2.94
C ASP A 41 17.03 3.13 1.76
N ILE A 42 16.55 1.91 1.99
CA ILE A 42 16.21 0.94 0.93
C ILE A 42 15.22 1.51 -0.11
N HIS A 43 14.33 2.43 0.29
CA HIS A 43 13.33 3.04 -0.59
C HIS A 43 13.61 4.51 -0.95
N SER A 44 14.81 5.01 -0.63
CA SER A 44 15.27 6.37 -0.96
C SER A 44 16.67 6.39 -1.63
N SER A 45 17.44 5.30 -1.55
CA SER A 45 18.73 5.11 -2.20
C SER A 45 18.64 3.99 -3.23
N GLU A 46 18.80 4.33 -4.51
CA GLU A 46 18.76 3.37 -5.61
C GLU A 46 19.91 2.35 -5.52
N GLU A 47 21.08 2.78 -5.03
CA GLU A 47 22.23 1.90 -4.80
C GLU A 47 21.91 0.85 -3.73
N ALA A 48 21.40 1.28 -2.57
CA ALA A 48 20.98 0.39 -1.49
C ALA A 48 19.91 -0.61 -1.97
N ASN A 49 18.93 -0.13 -2.74
CA ASN A 49 17.87 -0.97 -3.29
C ASN A 49 18.42 -2.04 -4.26
N LYS A 50 19.32 -1.65 -5.18
CA LYS A 50 19.93 -2.57 -6.13
C LYS A 50 20.78 -3.63 -5.44
N GLU A 51 21.51 -3.28 -4.39
CA GLU A 51 22.28 -4.25 -3.61
C GLU A 51 21.35 -5.27 -2.92
N LEU A 52 20.20 -4.84 -2.40
CA LEU A 52 19.19 -5.75 -1.87
C LEU A 52 18.59 -6.65 -2.96
N CYS A 53 18.31 -6.12 -4.16
CA CYS A 53 17.85 -6.94 -5.28
C CYS A 53 18.89 -8.02 -5.66
N LYS A 54 20.20 -7.70 -5.63
CA LYS A 54 21.25 -8.70 -5.85
C LYS A 54 21.20 -9.83 -4.82
N PHE A 55 20.99 -9.50 -3.54
CA PHE A 55 20.81 -10.50 -2.49
C PHE A 55 19.61 -11.41 -2.77
N PHE A 56 18.45 -10.85 -3.15
CA PHE A 56 17.28 -11.67 -3.51
C PHE A 56 17.54 -12.56 -4.73
N ASN A 57 18.17 -12.03 -5.77
CA ASN A 57 18.50 -12.80 -6.98
C ASN A 57 19.44 -13.97 -6.65
N LYS A 58 20.42 -13.76 -5.76
CA LYS A 58 21.30 -14.81 -5.24
C LYS A 58 20.49 -15.89 -4.51
N LYS A 59 19.53 -15.51 -3.67
CA LYS A 59 18.66 -16.47 -2.96
C LYS A 59 17.80 -17.29 -3.91
N ILE A 60 17.22 -16.68 -4.95
CA ILE A 60 16.44 -17.41 -5.97
C ILE A 60 17.33 -18.44 -6.66
N ALA A 61 18.52 -18.04 -7.11
CA ALA A 61 19.47 -18.93 -7.79
C ALA A 61 20.03 -20.05 -6.90
N GLN A 62 20.00 -19.89 -5.57
CA GLN A 62 20.39 -20.94 -4.62
C GLN A 62 19.28 -21.97 -4.37
N ILE A 63 18.02 -21.58 -4.53
CA ILE A 63 16.85 -22.42 -4.19
C ILE A 63 16.32 -23.16 -5.41
N VAL A 64 16.24 -22.48 -6.56
CA VAL A 64 15.65 -23.04 -7.78
C VAL A 64 16.74 -23.77 -8.59
N GLU A 65 16.50 -25.05 -8.88
CA GLU A 65 17.50 -25.93 -9.51
C GLU A 65 17.60 -25.73 -11.04
N ASP A 66 16.48 -25.40 -11.68
CA ASP A 66 16.41 -25.21 -13.14
C ASP A 66 16.82 -23.77 -13.52
N PRO A 67 17.91 -23.58 -14.30
CA PRO A 67 18.41 -22.25 -14.67
C PRO A 67 17.41 -21.44 -15.52
N GLU A 68 16.58 -22.08 -16.33
CA GLU A 68 15.55 -21.36 -17.09
C GLU A 68 14.41 -20.87 -16.20
N LYS A 69 14.06 -21.63 -15.15
CA LYS A 69 13.12 -21.18 -14.13
C LYS A 69 13.70 -20.05 -13.28
N VAL A 70 14.99 -20.11 -12.92
CA VAL A 70 15.70 -19.00 -12.26
C VAL A 70 15.55 -17.72 -13.07
N LYS A 71 15.82 -17.76 -14.38
CA LYS A 71 15.69 -16.60 -15.27
C LYS A 71 14.26 -16.04 -15.31
N LYS A 72 13.25 -16.91 -15.33
CA LYS A 72 11.83 -16.49 -15.34
C LYS A 72 11.35 -15.94 -13.99
N LEU A 73 11.90 -16.42 -12.88
CA LEU A 73 11.52 -16.01 -11.51
C LEU A 73 12.28 -14.77 -11.02
N THR A 74 13.44 -14.48 -11.59
CA THR A 74 14.31 -13.37 -11.17
C THR A 74 13.72 -12.03 -11.61
N PRO A 75 13.30 -11.14 -10.69
CA PRO A 75 12.78 -9.83 -11.05
C PRO A 75 13.85 -8.93 -11.68
N ASN A 76 13.44 -8.06 -12.60
CA ASN A 76 14.29 -7.05 -13.24
C ASN A 76 13.96 -5.61 -12.81
N GLU A 77 13.02 -5.43 -11.88
CA GLU A 77 12.60 -4.14 -11.35
C GLU A 77 13.27 -3.86 -9.99
N LEU A 78 13.22 -2.60 -9.55
CA LEU A 78 13.60 -2.25 -8.18
C LEU A 78 12.66 -2.92 -7.16
N TYR A 79 13.18 -3.14 -5.94
CA TYR A 79 12.36 -3.53 -4.81
C TYR A 79 11.51 -2.32 -4.35
N GLY A 80 10.34 -2.15 -4.97
CA GLY A 80 9.44 -1.01 -4.73
C GLY A 80 7.96 -1.39 -4.68
N LYS A 81 7.64 -2.67 -4.45
CA LYS A 81 6.27 -3.16 -4.25
C LYS A 81 6.08 -3.56 -2.78
N ARG A 82 4.85 -3.87 -2.37
CA ARG A 82 4.60 -4.43 -1.04
C ARG A 82 5.46 -5.69 -0.82
N PRO A 83 6.13 -5.85 0.33
CA PRO A 83 6.93 -7.03 0.60
C PRO A 83 6.03 -8.28 0.61
N VAL A 84 6.50 -9.33 -0.05
CA VAL A 84 5.84 -10.63 -0.06
C VAL A 84 6.72 -11.61 0.70
N THR A 85 6.10 -12.39 1.60
CA THR A 85 6.76 -13.50 2.27
C THR A 85 5.85 -14.71 2.18
N LEU A 86 6.38 -15.77 1.59
CA LEU A 86 5.67 -17.02 1.36
C LEU A 86 6.57 -18.17 1.80
N SER A 87 5.95 -19.19 2.40
CA SER A 87 6.67 -20.42 2.71
C SER A 87 6.80 -21.27 1.45
N ASN A 88 8.02 -21.73 1.17
CA ASN A 88 8.34 -22.69 0.11
C ASN A 88 7.94 -22.24 -1.31
N TYR A 89 7.86 -20.92 -1.57
CA TYR A 89 7.44 -20.41 -2.88
C TYR A 89 8.42 -20.78 -3.99
N TYR A 90 9.72 -20.51 -3.80
CA TYR A 90 10.74 -20.80 -4.81
C TYR A 90 10.98 -22.32 -4.93
N GLU A 91 11.00 -23.03 -3.81
CA GLU A 91 11.14 -24.50 -3.73
C GLU A 91 10.02 -25.22 -4.48
N THR A 92 8.83 -24.63 -4.55
CA THR A 92 7.70 -25.22 -5.29
C THR A 92 8.00 -25.37 -6.78
N PHE A 93 8.86 -24.52 -7.35
CA PHE A 93 9.24 -24.59 -8.77
C PHE A 93 10.21 -25.73 -9.11
N ASN A 94 10.79 -26.42 -8.11
CA ASN A 94 11.60 -27.63 -8.33
C ASN A 94 10.73 -28.89 -8.49
N LYS A 95 9.42 -28.81 -8.19
CA LYS A 95 8.52 -29.95 -8.37
C LYS A 95 8.30 -30.24 -9.86
N LYS A 96 8.29 -31.52 -10.23
CA LYS A 96 8.10 -31.97 -11.63
C LYS A 96 6.77 -31.54 -12.25
N ASN A 97 5.75 -31.29 -11.43
CA ASN A 97 4.40 -30.91 -11.84
C ASN A 97 4.13 -29.40 -11.76
N VAL A 98 5.18 -28.57 -11.63
CA VAL A 98 5.06 -27.12 -11.57
C VAL A 98 5.86 -26.51 -12.72
N ASP A 99 5.19 -25.70 -13.54
CA ASP A 99 5.80 -24.93 -14.62
C ASP A 99 5.59 -23.42 -14.39
N ILE A 100 6.35 -22.61 -15.11
CA ILE A 100 6.27 -21.15 -15.09
C ILE A 100 6.22 -20.60 -16.52
N VAL A 101 5.18 -19.83 -16.78
CA VAL A 101 4.95 -19.13 -18.04
C VAL A 101 5.20 -17.64 -17.82
N ASN A 102 6.11 -17.06 -18.60
CA ASN A 102 6.37 -15.63 -18.57
C ASN A 102 5.65 -14.94 -19.75
N TYR A 103 4.51 -14.32 -19.47
CA TYR A 103 3.66 -13.67 -20.46
C TYR A 103 4.31 -12.44 -21.12
N GLN A 104 5.41 -11.91 -20.59
CA GLN A 104 6.15 -10.85 -21.28
C GLN A 104 6.89 -11.41 -22.52
N HIS A 105 7.22 -12.70 -22.52
CA HIS A 105 7.85 -13.38 -23.65
C HIS A 105 6.85 -14.20 -24.47
N THR A 106 5.81 -14.75 -23.82
CA THR A 106 4.75 -15.52 -24.46
C THR A 106 3.37 -14.91 -24.14
N PRO A 107 3.02 -13.75 -24.75
CA PRO A 107 1.81 -13.02 -24.40
C PRO A 107 0.54 -13.85 -24.41
N PHE A 108 -0.35 -13.53 -23.47
CA PHE A 108 -1.72 -14.05 -23.44
C PHE A 108 -2.47 -13.63 -24.71
N VAL A 109 -3.24 -14.57 -25.29
CA VAL A 109 -4.08 -14.33 -26.46
C VAL A 109 -5.55 -14.41 -26.07
N GLU A 110 -5.97 -15.55 -25.52
CA GLU A 110 -7.37 -15.80 -25.16
C GLU A 110 -7.48 -16.93 -24.12
N VAL A 111 -8.64 -16.97 -23.45
CA VAL A 111 -9.10 -18.16 -22.73
C VAL A 111 -9.98 -18.96 -23.69
N THR A 112 -9.71 -20.25 -23.82
CA THR A 112 -10.48 -21.20 -24.62
C THR A 112 -11.20 -22.19 -23.71
N GLU A 113 -12.10 -23.00 -24.26
CA GLU A 113 -12.78 -24.08 -23.51
C GLU A 113 -11.80 -25.08 -22.87
N ASN A 114 -10.59 -25.23 -23.42
CA ASN A 114 -9.60 -26.22 -22.99
C ASN A 114 -8.47 -25.61 -22.14
N GLY A 115 -8.44 -24.29 -21.93
CA GLY A 115 -7.40 -23.62 -21.13
C GLY A 115 -6.95 -22.27 -21.68
N ILE A 116 -5.71 -21.87 -21.42
CA ILE A 116 -5.19 -20.53 -21.75
C ILE A 116 -4.25 -20.60 -22.96
N ARG A 117 -4.56 -19.84 -24.00
CA ARG A 117 -3.69 -19.71 -25.18
C ARG A 117 -2.73 -18.54 -25.01
N THR A 118 -1.45 -18.83 -25.20
CA THR A 118 -0.40 -17.82 -25.40
C THR A 118 0.00 -17.77 -26.87
N THR A 119 0.85 -16.81 -27.25
CA THR A 119 1.43 -16.76 -28.60
C THR A 119 2.28 -17.97 -28.96
N GLU A 120 2.70 -18.77 -27.97
CA GLU A 120 3.51 -19.96 -28.16
C GLU A 120 2.64 -21.22 -28.32
N LYS A 121 1.69 -21.44 -27.40
CA LYS A 121 0.91 -22.67 -27.33
C LYS A 121 -0.39 -22.52 -26.53
N LEU A 122 -1.22 -23.56 -26.59
CA LEU A 122 -2.32 -23.75 -25.65
C LEU A 122 -1.78 -24.45 -24.39
N HIS A 123 -2.03 -23.86 -23.24
CA HIS A 123 -1.86 -24.51 -21.94
C HIS A 123 -3.19 -25.12 -21.54
N GLU A 124 -3.30 -26.43 -21.62
CA GLU A 124 -4.50 -27.18 -21.24
C GLU A 124 -4.68 -27.15 -19.72
N LEU A 125 -5.87 -26.73 -19.26
CA LEU A 125 -6.16 -26.48 -17.85
C LEU A 125 -7.61 -26.85 -17.53
N ASP A 126 -7.82 -27.60 -16.46
CA ASP A 126 -9.17 -27.89 -15.93
C ASP A 126 -9.70 -26.75 -15.05
N VAL A 127 -8.80 -26.01 -14.39
CA VAL A 127 -9.14 -24.96 -13.42
C VAL A 127 -8.22 -23.76 -13.62
N ILE A 128 -8.82 -22.57 -13.66
CA ILE A 128 -8.11 -21.29 -13.71
C ILE A 128 -8.34 -20.54 -12.39
N ILE A 129 -7.26 -20.19 -11.70
CA ILE A 129 -7.29 -19.41 -10.45
C ILE A 129 -6.86 -17.97 -10.76
N LEU A 130 -7.75 -17.01 -10.51
CA LEU A 130 -7.46 -15.59 -10.70
C LEU A 130 -6.86 -14.98 -9.42
N ALA A 131 -5.53 -14.96 -9.35
CA ALA A 131 -4.77 -14.25 -8.32
C ALA A 131 -4.39 -12.81 -8.76
N THR A 132 -5.31 -12.12 -9.44
CA THR A 132 -5.07 -10.84 -10.15
C THR A 132 -5.26 -9.59 -9.29
N GLY A 133 -5.45 -9.75 -7.98
CA GLY A 133 -5.51 -8.64 -7.03
C GLY A 133 -6.88 -7.96 -6.96
N PHE A 134 -6.86 -6.67 -6.64
CA PHE A 134 -8.04 -5.86 -6.32
C PHE A 134 -7.90 -4.45 -6.87
N GLU A 135 -9.03 -3.77 -7.03
CA GLU A 135 -9.06 -2.32 -7.15
C GLU A 135 -8.92 -1.70 -5.74
N VAL A 136 -7.69 -1.31 -5.40
CA VAL A 136 -7.32 -0.97 -4.02
C VAL A 136 -7.71 0.47 -3.68
N VAL A 137 -8.15 0.68 -2.43
CA VAL A 137 -8.63 1.94 -1.84
C VAL A 137 -10.02 2.35 -2.31
N ASP A 138 -10.19 2.67 -3.60
CA ASP A 138 -11.43 3.29 -4.10
C ASP A 138 -12.44 2.28 -4.65
N GLY A 139 -12.01 1.07 -5.00
CA GLY A 139 -12.82 0.08 -5.71
C GLY A 139 -14.12 -0.29 -5.00
N SER A 140 -14.10 -0.47 -3.67
CA SER A 140 -15.31 -0.77 -2.90
C SER A 140 -16.25 0.43 -2.75
N TYR A 141 -15.73 1.65 -2.82
CA TYR A 141 -16.57 2.85 -2.78
C TYR A 141 -17.20 3.13 -4.15
N ALA A 142 -16.52 2.76 -5.23
CA ALA A 142 -17.04 2.91 -6.59
C ALA A 142 -18.27 2.01 -6.87
N THR A 143 -18.52 0.98 -6.06
CA THR A 143 -19.70 0.10 -6.21
C THR A 143 -20.93 0.57 -5.45
N ILE A 144 -20.82 1.64 -4.66
CA ILE A 144 -21.90 2.18 -3.83
C ILE A 144 -22.15 3.64 -4.25
N ASP A 145 -23.41 4.01 -4.43
CA ASP A 145 -23.77 5.40 -4.70
C ASP A 145 -23.78 6.22 -3.40
N ILE A 146 -22.61 6.77 -3.06
CA ILE A 146 -22.42 7.60 -1.86
C ILE A 146 -22.60 9.06 -2.25
N SER A 147 -23.68 9.68 -1.77
CA SER A 147 -23.99 11.09 -2.02
C SER A 147 -23.58 11.99 -0.86
N GLY A 148 -22.86 13.07 -1.18
CA GLY A 148 -22.54 14.17 -0.25
C GLY A 148 -23.52 15.33 -0.41
N ARG A 149 -23.10 16.54 0.02
CA ARG A 149 -23.95 17.74 -0.08
C ARG A 149 -24.27 18.17 -1.51
N ASN A 150 -23.28 18.11 -2.40
CA ASN A 150 -23.37 18.71 -3.74
C ASN A 150 -23.15 17.69 -4.87
N GLU A 151 -22.48 16.58 -4.58
CA GLU A 151 -22.08 15.57 -5.57
C GLU A 151 -21.87 14.21 -4.89
N THR A 152 -21.73 13.18 -5.72
CA THR A 152 -21.37 11.83 -5.26
C THR A 152 -19.87 11.72 -4.99
N LEU A 153 -19.46 10.78 -4.15
CA LEU A 153 -18.04 10.54 -3.83
C LEU A 153 -17.24 10.18 -5.08
N SER A 154 -17.84 9.42 -5.99
CA SER A 154 -17.22 9.04 -7.26
C SER A 154 -17.01 10.25 -8.18
N GLN A 155 -17.97 11.18 -8.26
CA GLN A 155 -17.80 12.45 -8.99
C GLN A 155 -16.68 13.30 -8.40
N GLN A 156 -16.65 13.45 -7.06
CA GLN A 156 -15.61 14.21 -6.38
C GLN A 156 -14.22 13.60 -6.64
N TRP A 157 -14.06 12.29 -6.49
CA TRP A 157 -12.79 11.61 -6.71
C TRP A 157 -12.37 11.55 -8.18
N ALA A 158 -13.32 11.52 -9.12
CA ALA A 158 -13.01 11.65 -10.54
C ALA A 158 -12.45 13.04 -10.89
N ARG A 159 -12.91 14.10 -10.20
CA ARG A 159 -12.43 15.48 -10.40
C ARG A 159 -11.11 15.76 -9.68
N ASP A 160 -11.04 15.44 -8.39
CA ASP A 160 -9.98 15.91 -7.49
C ASP A 160 -8.90 14.84 -7.21
N GLY A 161 -9.18 13.58 -7.57
CA GLY A 161 -8.42 12.41 -7.18
C GLY A 161 -8.86 11.85 -5.82
N VAL A 162 -8.73 10.54 -5.67
CA VAL A 162 -9.06 9.80 -4.43
C VAL A 162 -8.24 10.36 -3.27
N SER A 163 -8.91 10.90 -2.26
CA SER A 163 -8.28 11.59 -1.14
C SER A 163 -9.20 11.65 0.07
N SER A 164 -8.62 11.93 1.23
CA SER A 164 -9.33 12.23 2.48
C SER A 164 -8.42 13.07 3.38
N TYR A 165 -8.89 13.48 4.56
CA TYR A 165 -8.06 14.01 5.61
C TYR A 165 -7.75 12.92 6.63
N LEU A 166 -6.45 12.70 6.89
CA LEU A 166 -5.94 11.68 7.83
C LEU A 166 -6.47 10.26 7.59
N SER A 167 -6.90 9.91 6.38
CA SER A 167 -7.57 8.63 6.11
C SER A 167 -8.92 8.43 6.80
N ILE A 168 -9.51 9.49 7.35
CA ILE A 168 -10.67 9.39 8.25
C ILE A 168 -11.90 10.11 7.69
N GLY A 169 -11.79 11.30 7.13
CA GLY A 169 -12.98 12.03 6.67
C GLY A 169 -12.73 12.80 5.38
N ASP A 170 -13.80 13.21 4.72
CA ASP A 170 -13.75 13.98 3.48
C ASP A 170 -14.53 15.30 3.62
N THR A 171 -14.18 16.27 2.77
CA THR A 171 -14.96 17.49 2.56
C THR A 171 -16.11 17.18 1.60
N GLY A 172 -17.30 17.69 1.89
CA GLY A 172 -18.55 17.43 1.18
C GLY A 172 -19.41 16.31 1.79
N PHE A 173 -18.86 15.54 2.73
CA PHE A 173 -19.46 14.30 3.27
C PHE A 173 -19.52 14.34 4.81
N PRO A 174 -20.36 15.20 5.42
CA PRO A 174 -20.43 15.35 6.86
C PRO A 174 -20.90 14.06 7.54
N ASN A 175 -20.32 13.76 8.71
CA ASN A 175 -20.62 12.57 9.53
C ASN A 175 -20.38 11.23 8.82
N MET A 176 -19.67 11.23 7.69
CA MET A 176 -19.14 10.03 7.05
C MET A 176 -17.66 9.88 7.41
N PHE A 177 -17.29 8.70 7.91
CA PHE A 177 -15.92 8.39 8.26
C PHE A 177 -15.45 7.12 7.55
N PHE A 178 -14.19 7.14 7.12
CA PHE A 178 -13.49 6.00 6.59
C PHE A 178 -12.70 5.28 7.68
N ILE A 179 -12.62 3.95 7.55
CA ILE A 179 -11.64 3.11 8.23
C ILE A 179 -10.78 2.48 7.14
N ALA A 180 -9.46 2.53 7.30
CA ALA A 180 -8.52 2.14 6.26
C ALA A 180 -8.79 2.84 4.90
N GLY A 181 -9.24 4.10 4.97
CA GLY A 181 -9.58 4.91 3.80
C GLY A 181 -8.37 5.37 2.96
N PRO A 182 -8.62 6.27 1.98
CA PRO A 182 -7.56 6.89 1.19
C PRO A 182 -6.49 7.51 2.08
N GLN A 183 -5.22 7.35 1.72
CA GLN A 183 -4.07 7.86 2.48
C GLN A 183 -3.83 7.20 3.83
N SER A 184 -4.38 6.00 4.05
CA SER A 184 -3.91 5.13 5.12
C SER A 184 -2.43 4.76 4.93
N PRO A 185 -1.67 4.50 6.01
CA PRO A 185 -0.31 3.96 5.93
C PRO A 185 -0.30 2.54 5.36
N LEU A 186 0.76 2.19 4.62
CA LEU A 186 1.06 0.79 4.30
C LEU A 186 1.65 0.09 5.54
N GLY A 187 1.13 -1.10 5.87
CA GLY A 187 1.70 -1.92 6.93
C GLY A 187 0.68 -2.80 7.64
N ASN A 188 0.87 -2.95 8.95
CA ASN A 188 -0.01 -3.74 9.80
C ASN A 188 -1.32 -2.98 10.06
N MET A 189 -2.45 -3.54 9.59
CA MET A 189 -3.74 -2.85 9.59
C MET A 189 -4.42 -2.73 10.97
N PRO A 190 -4.42 -3.74 11.86
CA PRO A 190 -5.19 -3.67 13.10
C PRO A 190 -4.82 -2.48 14.01
N PRO A 191 -3.54 -2.17 14.30
CA PRO A 191 -3.18 -1.00 15.11
C PRO A 191 -3.65 0.33 14.48
N MET A 192 -3.58 0.40 13.15
CA MET A 192 -4.06 1.56 12.41
C MET A 192 -5.58 1.73 12.53
N ILE A 193 -6.33 0.63 12.38
CA ILE A 193 -7.78 0.61 12.54
C ILE A 193 -8.17 1.00 13.97
N GLU A 194 -7.48 0.51 14.99
CA GLU A 194 -7.71 0.90 16.38
C GLU A 194 -7.47 2.39 16.62
N THR A 195 -6.40 2.94 16.04
CA THR A 195 -6.09 4.38 16.12
C THR A 195 -7.19 5.21 15.45
N GLN A 196 -7.61 4.84 14.24
CA GLN A 196 -8.68 5.52 13.51
C GLN A 196 -10.02 5.42 14.25
N GLY A 197 -10.38 4.23 14.73
CA GLY A 197 -11.62 4.00 15.47
C GLY A 197 -11.68 4.79 16.79
N THR A 198 -10.58 4.86 17.52
CA THR A 198 -10.47 5.68 18.75
C THR A 198 -10.66 7.15 18.44
N PHE A 199 -10.00 7.65 17.39
CA PHE A 199 -10.10 9.04 16.96
C PHE A 199 -11.54 9.41 16.54
N ILE A 200 -12.17 8.58 15.70
CA ILE A 200 -13.55 8.76 15.25
C ILE A 200 -14.52 8.74 16.44
N SER A 201 -14.36 7.79 17.36
CA SER A 201 -15.19 7.71 18.57
C SER A 201 -15.08 8.97 19.42
N GLY A 202 -13.86 9.52 19.54
CA GLY A 202 -13.61 10.79 20.23
C GLY A 202 -14.33 11.98 19.57
N MET A 203 -14.26 12.09 18.24
CA MET A 203 -14.99 13.13 17.50
C MET A 203 -16.51 13.02 17.69
N ILE A 204 -17.05 11.81 17.62
CA ILE A 204 -18.49 11.55 17.84
C ILE A 204 -18.88 11.94 19.26
N ALA A 205 -18.09 11.56 20.28
CA ALA A 205 -18.35 11.93 21.67
C ALA A 205 -18.35 13.46 21.86
N LYS A 206 -17.41 14.18 21.23
CA LYS A 206 -17.40 15.65 21.23
C LYS A 206 -18.65 16.22 20.57
N ALA A 207 -19.04 15.74 19.40
CA ALA A 207 -20.25 16.20 18.71
C ALA A 207 -21.52 15.96 19.52
N GLU A 208 -21.65 14.80 20.20
CA GLU A 208 -22.78 14.53 21.09
C GLU A 208 -22.80 15.44 22.31
N LYS A 209 -21.64 15.85 22.83
CA LYS A 209 -21.56 16.88 23.88
C LYS A 209 -22.04 18.25 23.35
N LEU A 210 -21.53 18.69 22.20
CA LEU A 210 -21.91 19.95 21.58
C LEU A 210 -23.41 19.99 21.23
N LYS A 211 -23.97 18.86 20.77
CA LYS A 211 -25.40 18.69 20.53
C LYS A 211 -26.23 18.87 21.81
N LYS A 212 -25.75 18.43 22.97
CA LYS A 212 -26.45 18.69 24.24
C LYS A 212 -26.39 20.18 24.61
N GLU A 213 -25.24 20.80 24.41
CA GLU A 213 -25.00 22.21 24.73
C GLU A 213 -25.77 23.18 23.80
N ASN A 214 -26.00 22.80 22.54
CA ASN A 214 -26.69 23.64 21.54
C ASN A 214 -28.22 23.41 21.47
N GLY A 215 -28.80 22.74 22.48
CA GLY A 215 -30.25 22.49 22.56
C GLY A 215 -30.75 21.31 21.72
N GLY A 216 -29.89 20.33 21.43
CA GLY A 216 -30.24 19.09 20.71
C GLY A 216 -30.06 19.16 19.20
N LYS A 217 -29.51 20.26 18.67
CA LYS A 217 -29.32 20.44 17.22
C LYS A 217 -28.22 19.50 16.71
N PRO A 218 -28.42 18.79 15.59
CA PRO A 218 -27.40 17.93 15.00
C PRO A 218 -26.08 18.68 14.81
N VAL A 219 -24.98 18.02 15.13
CA VAL A 219 -23.64 18.55 14.86
C VAL A 219 -23.06 17.79 13.68
N LEU A 220 -22.62 18.53 12.67
CA LEU A 220 -21.96 18.03 11.48
C LEU A 220 -20.44 18.08 11.71
N ILE A 221 -19.80 16.93 11.57
CA ILE A 221 -18.35 16.73 11.59
C ILE A 221 -17.89 16.53 10.15
N GLU A 222 -16.96 17.36 9.70
CA GLU A 222 -16.51 17.33 8.30
C GLU A 222 -15.04 17.74 8.20
N ALA A 223 -14.28 17.14 7.28
CA ALA A 223 -12.89 17.55 7.07
C ALA A 223 -12.84 18.96 6.47
N ASP A 224 -11.98 19.81 7.02
CA ASP A 224 -11.67 21.10 6.42
C ASP A 224 -10.97 20.93 5.07
N ALA A 225 -11.37 21.72 4.08
CA ALA A 225 -10.90 21.61 2.70
C ALA A 225 -9.38 21.88 2.59
N ASP A 226 -8.87 22.88 3.31
CA ASP A 226 -7.45 23.23 3.28
C ASP A 226 -6.63 22.17 4.03
N ALA A 227 -7.15 21.63 5.13
CA ALA A 227 -6.52 20.51 5.84
C ALA A 227 -6.44 19.25 4.96
N LYS A 228 -7.54 18.88 4.28
CA LYS A 228 -7.57 17.78 3.31
C LYS A 228 -6.55 18.00 2.19
N LYS A 229 -6.54 19.19 1.59
CA LYS A 229 -5.60 19.53 0.51
C LYS A 229 -4.15 19.43 0.99
N GLY A 230 -3.83 20.03 2.14
CA GLY A 230 -2.49 19.98 2.71
C GLY A 230 -2.02 18.56 3.00
N TRP A 231 -2.92 17.69 3.50
CA TRP A 231 -2.62 16.28 3.70
C TRP A 231 -2.35 15.54 2.38
N MET A 232 -3.15 15.80 1.35
CA MET A 232 -2.95 15.22 0.02
C MET A 232 -1.61 15.65 -0.61
N ASP A 233 -1.28 16.94 -0.52
CA ASP A 233 -0.02 17.49 -1.04
C ASP A 233 1.18 16.85 -0.32
N LEU A 234 1.09 16.67 1.00
CA LEU A 234 2.11 15.97 1.78
C LEU A 234 2.27 14.50 1.34
N CYS A 235 1.16 13.77 1.15
CA CYS A 235 1.21 12.39 0.66
C CYS A 235 1.85 12.29 -0.73
N ARG A 236 1.53 13.22 -1.63
CA ARG A 236 2.15 13.33 -2.96
C ARG A 236 3.64 13.62 -2.89
N GLN A 237 4.05 14.55 -2.03
CA GLN A 237 5.46 14.88 -1.84
C GLN A 237 6.26 13.67 -1.36
N ILE A 238 5.75 12.93 -0.35
CA ILE A 238 6.39 11.71 0.16
C ILE A 238 6.47 10.65 -0.95
N ALA A 239 5.39 10.44 -1.70
CA ALA A 239 5.35 9.46 -2.78
C ALA A 239 6.36 9.76 -3.90
N ASN A 240 6.43 11.02 -4.35
CA ASN A 240 7.33 11.44 -5.41
C ASN A 240 8.81 11.37 -5.02
N GLY A 241 9.12 11.48 -3.72
CA GLY A 241 10.47 11.32 -3.20
C GLY A 241 10.91 9.87 -2.96
N SER A 242 10.08 8.88 -3.29
CA SER A 242 10.34 7.48 -2.95
C SER A 242 10.48 6.56 -4.17
N LEU A 243 11.35 5.56 -4.05
CA LEU A 243 11.54 4.50 -5.05
C LEU A 243 10.30 3.62 -5.25
N PHE A 244 9.29 3.68 -4.38
CA PHE A 244 7.98 3.06 -4.65
C PHE A 244 7.43 3.54 -6.00
N ARG A 245 7.65 4.81 -6.36
CA ARG A 245 7.12 5.40 -7.60
C ARG A 245 7.74 4.82 -8.86
N ASN A 246 8.91 4.21 -8.77
CA ASN A 246 9.69 3.70 -9.91
C ASN A 246 9.18 2.36 -10.44
N VAL A 247 8.24 1.69 -9.77
CA VAL A 247 7.68 0.41 -10.19
C VAL A 247 6.17 0.43 -10.22
N LYS A 248 5.56 -0.31 -11.16
CA LYS A 248 4.10 -0.40 -11.24
C LYS A 248 3.55 -1.26 -10.11
N SER A 249 2.56 -0.76 -9.39
CA SER A 249 1.95 -1.43 -8.24
C SER A 249 0.58 -0.85 -7.90
N TYR A 250 -0.20 -1.62 -7.13
CA TYR A 250 -1.49 -1.16 -6.62
C TYR A 250 -1.34 0.05 -5.68
N ILE A 251 -0.13 0.26 -5.13
CA ILE A 251 0.21 1.40 -4.27
C ILE A 251 -0.07 2.74 -4.97
N PHE A 252 -0.11 2.79 -6.30
CA PHE A 252 -0.46 4.00 -7.06
C PHE A 252 -1.62 3.79 -8.03
N GLY A 253 -2.31 2.65 -7.95
CA GLY A 253 -3.39 2.27 -8.88
C GLY A 253 -2.96 1.88 -10.30
N ASN A 254 -1.65 1.92 -10.59
CA ASN A 254 -1.13 1.87 -11.97
C ASN A 254 -0.82 0.45 -12.49
N ASN A 255 -1.26 -0.58 -11.76
CA ASN A 255 -1.19 -1.99 -12.17
C ASN A 255 -2.57 -2.62 -12.46
N GLY A 256 -3.66 -1.87 -12.24
CA GLY A 256 -5.03 -2.33 -12.50
C GLY A 256 -5.53 -1.98 -13.91
N PRO A 257 -6.69 -2.52 -14.32
CA PRO A 257 -7.27 -2.29 -15.66
C PRO A 257 -7.61 -0.82 -15.92
N ARG A 258 -7.89 -0.04 -14.87
CA ARG A 258 -8.12 1.41 -14.97
C ARG A 258 -6.85 2.20 -15.28
N GLY A 259 -5.65 1.62 -15.07
CA GLY A 259 -4.36 2.24 -15.40
C GLY A 259 -4.09 3.59 -14.74
N GLN A 260 -4.81 3.91 -13.66
CA GLN A 260 -4.75 5.22 -13.01
C GLN A 260 -3.42 5.38 -12.29
N ASP A 261 -2.82 6.56 -12.38
CA ASP A 261 -1.63 6.90 -11.61
C ASP A 261 -2.01 7.96 -10.57
N ASN A 262 -2.24 7.51 -9.34
CA ASN A 262 -2.69 8.38 -8.25
C ASN A 262 -1.59 8.54 -7.20
N PRO A 263 -0.63 9.46 -7.41
CA PRO A 263 0.34 9.79 -6.38
C PRO A 263 -0.40 10.39 -5.18
N GLY A 264 -0.14 9.83 -3.99
CA GLY A 264 -0.76 10.28 -2.75
C GLY A 264 -2.04 9.54 -2.36
N ILE A 265 -2.34 8.38 -2.96
CA ILE A 265 -3.43 7.49 -2.50
C ILE A 265 -3.10 6.73 -1.20
N PHE A 266 -1.81 6.65 -0.82
CA PHE A 266 -1.33 6.10 0.45
C PHE A 266 -0.43 7.09 1.20
N TRP A 267 -0.36 6.93 2.52
CA TRP A 267 0.69 7.52 3.34
C TRP A 267 1.92 6.60 3.37
N LEU A 268 3.05 7.08 2.84
CA LEU A 268 4.26 6.26 2.68
C LEU A 268 5.37 6.54 3.70
N ALA A 269 5.12 7.40 4.69
CA ALA A 269 6.09 7.72 5.75
C ALA A 269 5.92 6.86 7.02
N GLY A 270 5.31 5.68 6.90
CA GLY A 270 5.19 4.69 7.98
C GLY A 270 4.09 4.99 9.02
N TYR A 271 3.64 3.92 9.69
CA TYR A 271 2.53 3.98 10.65
C TYR A 271 2.81 4.87 11.87
N THR A 272 4.03 4.88 12.40
CA THR A 272 4.39 5.70 13.58
C THR A 272 4.16 7.19 13.32
N ASN A 273 4.58 7.69 12.15
CA ASN A 273 4.39 9.10 11.79
C ASN A 273 2.92 9.41 11.49
N TYR A 274 2.20 8.49 10.85
CA TYR A 274 0.75 8.62 10.66
C TYR A 274 0.02 8.72 12.00
N ARG A 275 0.29 7.80 12.93
CA ARG A 275 -0.31 7.78 14.26
C ARG A 275 -0.01 9.08 15.02
N LYS A 276 1.22 9.59 14.93
CA LYS A 276 1.59 10.89 15.50
C LYS A 276 0.70 12.01 14.96
N ALA A 277 0.51 12.10 13.63
CA ALA A 277 -0.35 13.12 13.03
C ALA A 277 -1.81 13.01 13.51
N VAL A 278 -2.36 11.80 13.62
CA VAL A 278 -3.72 11.56 14.13
C VAL A 278 -3.85 11.99 15.60
N LEU A 279 -2.88 11.62 16.45
CA LEU A 279 -2.91 11.99 17.86
C LEU A 279 -2.73 13.50 18.07
N GLU A 280 -1.82 14.14 17.34
CA GLU A 280 -1.62 15.59 17.40
C GLU A 280 -2.90 16.36 17.00
N ALA A 281 -3.64 15.86 16.00
CA ALA A 281 -4.93 16.43 15.65
C ALA A 281 -5.93 16.30 16.81
N ALA A 282 -6.00 15.13 17.47
CA ALA A 282 -6.90 14.91 18.60
C ALA A 282 -6.58 15.81 19.79
N GLU A 283 -5.30 15.96 20.13
CA GLU A 283 -4.82 16.86 21.20
C GLU A 283 -5.14 18.33 20.91
N LYS A 284 -5.15 18.71 19.63
CA LYS A 284 -5.51 20.05 19.15
C LYS A 284 -6.99 20.17 18.81
N ASP A 285 -7.84 19.56 19.64
CA ASP A 285 -9.29 19.63 19.54
C ASP A 285 -9.86 19.15 18.18
N TYR A 286 -9.25 18.10 17.62
CA TYR A 286 -9.53 17.54 16.29
C TYR A 286 -9.24 18.52 15.15
N ALA A 287 -8.10 19.20 15.22
CA ALA A 287 -7.63 20.13 14.19
C ALA A 287 -7.73 19.50 12.79
N GLY A 288 -8.25 20.28 11.83
CA GLY A 288 -8.54 19.83 10.48
C GLY A 288 -9.94 19.22 10.30
N PHE A 289 -10.74 19.09 11.38
CA PHE A 289 -12.17 18.82 11.31
C PHE A 289 -12.97 20.02 11.82
N LYS A 290 -14.09 20.30 11.13
CA LYS A 290 -15.07 21.32 11.53
C LYS A 290 -16.23 20.66 12.25
N PHE A 291 -16.67 21.29 13.33
CA PHE A 291 -17.89 20.97 14.06
C PHE A 291 -18.86 22.13 13.87
N SER A 292 -19.95 21.90 13.16
CA SER A 292 -20.98 22.92 12.86
C SER A 292 -22.36 22.43 13.27
N SER A 293 -23.26 23.35 13.66
CA SER A 293 -24.65 23.06 14.04
C SER A 293 -25.64 23.55 13.00
#